data_AF-A0A381RCE0-F1
#
_entry.id   AF-A0A381RCE0-F1
#
_cell.length_a   1.000
_cell.length_b   1.000
_cell.length_c   1.000
_cell.angle_alpha   90.00
_cell.angle_beta   90.00
_cell.angle_gamma   90.00
#
_symmetry.space_group_name_H-M   'P 1'
#
loop_
_entity.id
_entity.type
_entity.pdbx_description
1 polymer ?
#
loop_
_entity_poly.entity_id
_entity_poly.type
_entity_poly.pdbx_seq_one_letter_code
_entity_poly.pdbx_strand_id
1 'polypeptide(L)'
;GDAIIAFWGAPLDQPDHATVACYAAIEMQQRNEEMRQMLREQNRPLLFTRMGLNSGPVVVGNMGSADRMDYTMMGDVVNLAARLEGANKFYKTFTMISGSTYELAKDDIDSRQLDIIRVVGKKEPVHVYEVLARKNETGSEMSGVVEQYLKGLKLYQDRNFADAVKEFEKVLDIDQEDGPSLTYVKRCGVFLETPPEKDWDGVYTFTEKG
;
A
#
# COMPACT_ATOMS: atom_id res chain seq x y z
N GLY A 1 9.06 -1.15 20.94
CA GLY A 1 8.71 -0.76 19.57
C GLY A 1 7.24 -0.47 19.51
N ASP A 2 6.80 0.20 18.46
CA ASP A 2 5.42 0.57 18.12
C ASP A 2 4.86 -0.25 16.95
N ALA A 3 5.65 -1.18 16.41
CA ALA A 3 5.27 -2.07 15.33
C ALA A 3 4.62 -3.37 15.84
N ILE A 4 3.58 -3.80 15.14
CA ILE A 4 2.96 -5.12 15.28
C ILE A 4 3.35 -5.95 14.07
N ILE A 5 3.74 -7.20 14.30
CA ILE A 5 4.02 -8.17 13.25
C ILE A 5 3.03 -9.32 13.41
N ALA A 6 2.32 -9.65 12.33
CA ALA A 6 1.36 -10.74 12.26
C ALA A 6 1.57 -11.54 10.97
N PHE A 7 1.22 -12.82 10.99
CA PHE A 7 1.27 -13.70 9.83
C PHE A 7 0.11 -14.69 9.84
N TRP A 8 -0.20 -15.19 8.65
CA TRP A 8 -1.26 -16.14 8.37
C TRP A 8 -0.69 -17.31 7.58
N GLY A 9 -1.30 -18.48 7.69
CA GLY A 9 -0.82 -19.72 7.03
C GLY A 9 0.26 -20.48 7.80
N ALA A 10 0.48 -20.16 9.09
CA ALA A 10 1.25 -20.97 10.01
C ALA A 10 0.74 -20.78 11.45
N PRO A 11 0.79 -21.79 12.34
CA PRO A 11 1.34 -23.13 12.12
C PRO A 11 0.44 -24.06 11.30
N LEU A 12 -0.80 -23.66 11.05
CA LEU A 12 -1.75 -24.40 10.23
C LEU A 12 -1.84 -23.76 8.85
N ASP A 13 -2.01 -24.60 7.83
CA ASP A 13 -2.28 -24.14 6.47
C ASP A 13 -3.57 -23.32 6.45
N GLN A 14 -3.52 -22.19 5.74
CA GLN A 14 -4.65 -21.30 5.54
C GLN A 14 -4.70 -20.88 4.07
N PRO A 15 -5.48 -21.58 3.23
CA PRO A 15 -5.51 -21.31 1.79
C PRO A 15 -5.96 -19.87 1.44
N ASP A 16 -6.79 -19.26 2.28
CA ASP A 16 -7.32 -17.90 2.14
C ASP A 16 -6.51 -16.85 2.91
N HIS A 17 -5.25 -17.16 3.28
CA HIS A 17 -4.41 -16.32 4.15
C HIS A 17 -4.29 -14.87 3.68
N ALA A 18 -4.26 -14.62 2.37
CA ALA A 18 -4.16 -13.27 1.82
C ALA A 18 -5.44 -12.46 2.07
N THR A 19 -6.60 -13.06 1.79
CA THR A 19 -7.92 -12.43 2.00
C THR A 19 -8.13 -12.08 3.47
N VAL A 20 -7.90 -13.03 4.38
CA VAL A 20 -8.11 -12.77 5.82
C VAL A 20 -7.12 -11.74 6.38
N ALA A 21 -5.90 -11.66 5.85
CA ALA A 21 -4.94 -10.63 6.23
C ALA A 21 -5.40 -9.24 5.78
N CYS A 22 -5.92 -9.13 4.56
CA CYS A 22 -6.52 -7.88 4.06
C CYS A 22 -7.76 -7.49 4.88
N TYR A 23 -8.62 -8.43 5.25
CA TYR A 23 -9.78 -8.17 6.11
C TYR A 23 -9.37 -7.68 7.49
N ALA A 24 -8.37 -8.30 8.11
CA ALA A 24 -7.82 -7.82 9.37
C ALA A 24 -7.30 -6.38 9.25
N ALA A 25 -6.59 -6.06 8.16
CA ALA A 25 -6.11 -4.70 7.92
C ALA A 25 -7.26 -3.69 7.76
N ILE A 26 -8.32 -4.04 7.03
CA ILE A 26 -9.52 -3.22 6.88
C ILE A 26 -10.18 -2.95 8.24
N GLU A 27 -10.42 -4.00 9.01
CA GLU A 27 -11.05 -3.91 10.34
C GLU A 27 -10.20 -3.09 11.32
N MET A 28 -8.88 -3.24 11.27
CA MET A 28 -7.96 -2.42 12.07
C MET A 28 -8.02 -0.94 11.67
N GLN A 29 -8.15 -0.60 10.38
CA GLN A 29 -8.31 0.79 9.95
C GLN A 29 -9.65 1.38 10.38
N GLN A 30 -10.74 0.62 10.29
CA GLN A 30 -12.06 1.01 10.79
C GLN A 30 -12.00 1.28 12.30
N ARG A 31 -11.37 0.38 13.06
CA ARG A 31 -11.20 0.55 14.50
C ARG A 31 -10.34 1.77 14.84
N ASN A 32 -9.29 2.03 14.07
CA ASN A 32 -8.48 3.23 14.22
C ASN A 32 -9.30 4.50 13.97
N GLU A 33 -10.28 4.48 13.06
CA GLU A 33 -11.17 5.62 12.83
C GLU A 33 -12.06 5.91 14.03
N GLU A 34 -12.71 4.88 14.58
CA GLU A 34 -13.50 4.99 15.82
C GLU A 34 -12.64 5.54 16.97
N MET A 35 -11.42 5.02 17.12
CA MET A 35 -10.48 5.50 18.13
C MET A 35 -10.10 6.97 17.92
N ARG A 36 -9.88 7.39 16.66
CA ARG A 36 -9.60 8.81 16.36
C ARG A 36 -10.77 9.71 16.74
N GLN A 37 -12.01 9.28 16.54
CA GLN A 37 -13.19 10.05 16.98
C GLN A 37 -13.19 10.23 18.50
N MET A 38 -13.01 9.14 19.27
CA MET A 38 -12.92 9.19 20.73
C MET A 38 -11.76 10.07 21.22
N LEU A 39 -10.58 9.99 20.58
CA LEU A 39 -9.41 10.78 20.96
C LEU A 39 -9.61 12.27 20.68
N ARG A 40 -10.31 12.64 19.59
CA ARG A 40 -10.68 14.04 19.30
C ARG A 40 -11.57 14.60 20.41
N GLU A 41 -12.60 13.88 20.83
CA GLU A 41 -13.51 14.30 21.91
C GLU A 41 -12.77 14.53 23.23
N GLN A 42 -11.70 13.77 23.47
CA GLN A 42 -10.85 13.89 24.65
C GLN A 42 -9.71 14.91 24.51
N ASN A 43 -9.61 15.62 23.38
CA ASN A 43 -8.48 16.50 23.04
C ASN A 43 -7.11 15.79 23.16
N ARG A 44 -7.04 14.54 22.71
CA ARG A 44 -5.83 13.70 22.74
C ARG A 44 -5.20 13.61 21.35
N PRO A 45 -3.88 13.35 21.26
CA PRO A 45 -3.23 13.09 19.98
C PRO A 45 -3.90 11.95 19.21
N LEU A 46 -4.06 12.12 17.90
CA LEU A 46 -4.69 11.13 17.03
C LEU A 46 -3.72 10.00 16.69
N LEU A 47 -4.25 8.79 16.61
CA LEU A 47 -3.50 7.60 16.23
C LEU A 47 -3.71 7.28 14.75
N PHE A 48 -2.60 7.05 14.05
CA PHE A 48 -2.59 6.57 12.67
C PHE A 48 -1.64 5.38 12.58
N THR A 49 -2.08 4.33 11.89
CA THR A 49 -1.28 3.11 11.69
C THR A 49 -1.19 2.84 10.21
N ARG A 50 0.04 2.66 9.71
CA ARG A 50 0.26 2.15 8.35
C ARG A 50 0.51 0.66 8.41
N MET A 51 0.09 -0.04 7.37
CA MET A 51 0.16 -1.49 7.27
C MET A 51 0.73 -1.86 5.91
N GLY A 52 1.66 -2.81 5.91
CA GLY A 52 2.29 -3.37 4.73
C GLY A 52 2.10 -4.88 4.71
N LEU A 53 1.51 -5.41 3.65
CA LEU A 53 1.18 -6.82 3.53
C LEU A 53 1.86 -7.42 2.30
N ASN A 54 2.44 -8.60 2.45
CA ASN A 54 3.09 -9.32 1.37
C ASN A 54 2.87 -10.83 1.51
N SER A 55 2.69 -11.51 0.38
CA SER A 55 2.45 -12.95 0.32
C SER A 55 3.57 -13.64 -0.42
N GLY A 56 4.04 -14.76 0.13
CA GLY A 56 5.11 -15.55 -0.46
C GLY A 56 5.71 -16.55 0.52
N PRO A 57 6.67 -17.37 0.06
CA PRO A 57 7.30 -18.38 0.91
C PRO A 57 8.12 -17.74 2.03
N VAL A 58 7.91 -18.22 3.26
CA VAL A 58 8.64 -17.82 4.47
C VAL A 58 9.05 -19.05 5.26
N VAL A 59 10.11 -18.92 6.07
CA VAL A 59 10.48 -19.93 7.05
C VAL A 59 9.84 -19.53 8.38
N VAL A 60 9.01 -20.41 8.96
CA VAL A 60 8.36 -20.19 10.26
C VAL A 60 8.82 -21.26 11.24
N GLY A 61 9.14 -20.87 12.47
CA GLY A 61 9.53 -21.80 13.51
C GLY A 61 9.97 -21.13 14.81
N ASN A 62 10.38 -21.95 15.78
CA ASN A 62 11.01 -21.46 16.99
C ASN A 62 12.44 -21.01 16.66
N MET A 63 12.72 -19.72 16.85
CA MET A 63 14.01 -19.12 16.54
C MET A 63 14.52 -18.35 17.76
N GLY A 64 15.80 -18.47 18.05
CA GLY A 64 16.44 -17.81 19.17
C GLY A 64 17.52 -18.67 19.82
N SER A 65 18.01 -18.24 20.98
CA SER A 65 18.97 -19.03 21.77
C SER A 65 18.24 -20.09 22.60
N ALA A 66 18.98 -21.04 23.18
CA ALA A 66 18.41 -22.07 24.05
C ALA A 66 17.59 -21.50 25.22
N ASP A 67 17.97 -20.32 25.71
CA ASP A 67 17.31 -19.65 26.84
C ASP A 67 16.16 -18.73 26.43
N ARG A 68 16.02 -18.42 25.12
CA ARG A 68 14.97 -17.51 24.61
C ARG A 68 14.65 -17.84 23.16
N MET A 69 13.53 -18.53 22.95
CA MET A 69 12.98 -18.83 21.63
C MET A 69 11.65 -18.09 21.44
N ASP A 70 11.51 -17.48 20.27
CA ASP A 70 10.27 -16.88 19.79
C ASP A 70 9.77 -17.67 18.58
N TYR A 71 8.48 -17.98 18.52
CA TYR A 71 7.87 -18.54 17.31
C TYR A 71 7.65 -17.40 16.31
N THR A 72 8.45 -17.37 15.25
CA THR A 72 8.51 -16.23 14.33
C THR A 72 8.78 -16.67 12.89
N MET A 73 8.72 -15.70 11.98
CA MET A 73 8.94 -15.88 10.55
C MET A 73 10.19 -15.12 10.08
N MET A 74 10.90 -15.68 9.11
CA MET A 74 12.02 -15.03 8.43
C MET A 74 11.94 -15.23 6.91
N GLY A 75 12.43 -14.23 6.18
CA GLY A 75 12.56 -14.28 4.72
C GLY A 75 12.46 -12.88 4.09
N ASP A 76 12.86 -12.76 2.83
CA ASP A 76 12.73 -11.50 2.09
C ASP A 76 11.26 -11.07 1.96
N VAL A 77 10.33 -12.03 1.96
CA VAL A 77 8.88 -11.77 1.95
C VAL A 77 8.45 -10.94 3.18
N VAL A 78 8.98 -11.25 4.36
CA VAL A 78 8.72 -10.51 5.61
C VAL A 78 9.29 -9.10 5.53
N ASN A 79 10.51 -8.97 5.01
CA ASN A 79 11.15 -7.67 4.84
C ASN A 79 10.41 -6.78 3.83
N LEU A 80 9.86 -7.35 2.76
CA LEU A 80 9.05 -6.61 1.80
C LEU A 80 7.76 -6.07 2.46
N ALA A 81 7.06 -6.86 3.28
CA ALA A 81 5.89 -6.37 4.03
C ALA A 81 6.23 -5.13 4.88
N ALA A 82 7.34 -5.18 5.64
CA ALA A 82 7.81 -4.03 6.42
C ALA A 82 8.18 -2.82 5.55
N ARG A 83 8.76 -3.04 4.35
CA ARG A 83 9.06 -1.94 3.42
C ARG A 83 7.78 -1.32 2.84
N LEU A 84 6.73 -2.12 2.59
CA LEU A 84 5.44 -1.61 2.12
C LEU A 84 4.73 -0.77 3.19
N GLU A 85 4.87 -1.12 4.48
CA GLU A 85 4.38 -0.29 5.59
C GLU A 85 4.98 1.11 5.50
N GLY A 86 6.31 1.22 5.39
CA GLY A 86 6.98 2.51 5.21
C GLY A 86 6.61 3.21 3.89
N ALA A 87 6.43 2.47 2.79
CA ALA A 87 6.13 3.02 1.48
C ALA A 87 4.80 3.77 1.40
N ASN A 88 3.83 3.41 2.24
CA ASN A 88 2.57 4.15 2.40
C ASN A 88 2.79 5.66 2.63
N LYS A 89 3.89 6.08 3.27
CA LYS A 89 4.23 7.50 3.49
C LYS A 89 4.30 8.30 2.19
N PHE A 90 4.82 7.71 1.12
CA PHE A 90 5.02 8.40 -0.15
C PHE A 90 3.73 8.56 -0.95
N TYR A 91 2.72 7.75 -0.67
CA TYR A 91 1.40 7.84 -1.29
C TYR A 91 0.33 8.37 -0.33
N LYS A 92 0.72 8.70 0.91
CA LYS A 92 -0.18 9.05 2.02
C LYS A 92 -1.33 8.07 2.24
N THR A 93 -1.09 6.79 1.95
CA THR A 93 -2.05 5.71 2.19
C THR A 93 -1.84 5.09 3.58
N PHE A 94 -2.71 4.18 3.98
CA PHE A 94 -2.58 3.48 5.27
C PHE A 94 -2.45 1.96 5.15
N THR A 95 -2.89 1.34 4.06
CA THR A 95 -2.82 -0.11 3.88
C THR A 95 -2.32 -0.44 2.48
N MET A 96 -1.06 -0.85 2.37
CA MET A 96 -0.41 -1.20 1.10
C MET A 96 -0.17 -2.70 1.04
N ILE A 97 -0.57 -3.32 -0.07
CA ILE A 97 -0.31 -4.73 -0.37
C ILE A 97 0.61 -4.86 -1.59
N SER A 98 1.41 -5.92 -1.58
CA SER A 98 2.17 -6.36 -2.75
C SER A 98 1.24 -6.89 -3.86
N GLY A 99 1.76 -6.96 -5.09
CA GLY A 99 1.08 -7.62 -6.20
C GLY A 99 0.78 -9.10 -5.94
N SER A 100 1.64 -9.84 -5.23
CA SER A 100 1.36 -11.25 -4.91
C SER A 100 0.18 -11.39 -3.94
N THR A 101 0.06 -10.51 -2.95
CA THR A 101 -1.11 -10.47 -2.06
C THR A 101 -2.36 -10.06 -2.82
N TYR A 102 -2.26 -9.06 -3.71
CA TYR A 102 -3.36 -8.62 -4.55
C TYR A 102 -3.91 -9.77 -5.40
N GLU A 103 -3.05 -10.50 -6.12
CA GLU A 103 -3.49 -11.60 -6.99
C GLU A 103 -4.25 -12.70 -6.24
N LEU A 104 -3.91 -12.94 -4.97
CA LEU A 104 -4.56 -13.92 -4.12
C LEU A 104 -5.89 -13.45 -3.51
N ALA A 105 -6.10 -12.13 -3.37
CA ALA A 105 -7.24 -11.57 -2.64
C ALA A 105 -8.17 -10.68 -3.48
N LYS A 106 -7.83 -10.36 -4.74
CA LYS A 106 -8.54 -9.38 -5.60
C LYS A 106 -10.03 -9.64 -5.83
N ASP A 107 -10.46 -10.89 -5.68
CA ASP A 107 -11.87 -11.28 -5.81
C ASP A 107 -12.68 -10.98 -4.54
N ASP A 108 -12.00 -10.79 -3.40
CA ASP A 108 -12.60 -10.59 -2.08
C ASP A 108 -12.43 -9.17 -1.53
N ILE A 109 -11.62 -8.34 -2.19
CA ILE A 109 -11.33 -6.95 -1.78
C ILE A 109 -11.56 -5.96 -2.91
N ASP A 110 -11.86 -4.73 -2.53
CA ASP A 110 -11.72 -3.57 -3.40
C ASP A 110 -10.35 -2.92 -3.15
N SER A 111 -9.67 -2.56 -4.22
CA SER A 111 -8.33 -1.99 -4.17
C SER A 111 -8.07 -1.09 -5.37
N ARG A 112 -7.04 -0.25 -5.26
CA ARG A 112 -6.48 0.50 -6.41
C ARG A 112 -5.00 0.22 -6.56
N GLN A 113 -4.54 0.08 -7.81
CA GLN A 113 -3.11 0.04 -8.09
C GLN A 113 -2.51 1.40 -7.76
N LEU A 114 -1.43 1.44 -6.98
CA LEU A 114 -0.74 2.68 -6.63
C LEU A 114 0.41 2.96 -7.58
N ASP A 115 1.27 1.97 -7.83
CA ASP A 115 2.50 2.16 -8.58
C ASP A 115 3.20 0.81 -8.87
N ILE A 116 4.32 0.89 -9.58
CA ILE A 116 5.33 -0.15 -9.64
C ILE A 116 6.59 0.44 -8.99
N ILE A 117 7.03 -0.12 -7.87
CA ILE A 117 8.12 0.45 -7.07
C ILE A 117 9.33 -0.48 -6.97
N ARG A 118 10.52 0.12 -6.84
CA ARG A 118 11.70 -0.52 -6.27
C ARG A 118 11.91 -0.01 -4.86
N VAL A 119 11.75 -0.91 -3.90
CA VAL A 119 12.05 -0.63 -2.49
C VAL A 119 13.53 -0.78 -2.21
N VAL A 120 14.04 -0.01 -1.25
CA VAL A 120 15.47 -0.02 -0.88
C VAL A 120 15.95 -1.45 -0.57
N GLY A 121 16.96 -1.89 -1.32
CA GLY A 121 17.58 -3.21 -1.18
C GLY A 121 16.98 -4.32 -2.03
N LYS A 122 15.99 -4.03 -2.90
CA LYS A 122 15.42 -5.00 -3.86
C LYS A 122 15.54 -4.48 -5.29
N LYS A 123 16.04 -5.34 -6.20
CA LYS A 123 16.22 -4.97 -7.62
C LYS A 123 14.96 -5.16 -8.45
N GLU A 124 14.18 -6.20 -8.14
CA GLU A 124 12.95 -6.46 -8.88
C GLU A 124 11.88 -5.41 -8.51
N PRO A 125 11.22 -4.82 -9.51
CA PRO A 125 10.05 -3.99 -9.30
C PRO A 125 8.91 -4.79 -8.65
N VAL A 126 8.11 -4.12 -7.84
CA VAL A 126 6.95 -4.68 -7.15
C VAL A 126 5.75 -3.82 -7.48
N HIS A 127 4.71 -4.43 -8.05
CA HIS A 127 3.40 -3.79 -8.14
C HIS A 127 2.83 -3.62 -6.72
N VAL A 128 2.31 -2.44 -6.43
CA VAL A 128 1.72 -2.14 -5.12
C VAL A 128 0.31 -1.59 -5.27
N TYR A 129 -0.54 -1.95 -4.33
CA TYR A 129 -1.95 -1.61 -4.31
C TYR A 129 -2.35 -1.09 -2.94
N GLU A 130 -3.32 -0.20 -2.90
CA GLU A 130 -4.01 0.19 -1.68
C GLU A 130 -5.25 -0.67 -1.50
N VAL A 131 -5.44 -1.23 -0.30
CA VAL A 131 -6.69 -1.90 0.08
C VAL A 131 -7.69 -0.86 0.55
N LEU A 132 -8.88 -0.85 -0.04
CA LEU A 132 -9.92 0.15 0.24
C LEU A 132 -11.00 -0.41 1.15
N ALA A 133 -11.58 -1.54 0.77
CA ALA A 133 -12.67 -2.17 1.49
C ALA A 133 -12.75 -3.67 1.11
N ARG A 134 -13.71 -4.38 1.70
CA ARG A 134 -14.08 -5.70 1.18
C ARG A 134 -14.77 -5.52 -0.18
N LYS A 135 -14.91 -6.61 -0.92
CA LYS A 135 -15.45 -6.55 -2.28
C LYS A 135 -16.82 -5.87 -2.33
N ASN A 136 -16.97 -4.90 -3.23
CA ASN A 136 -18.20 -4.13 -3.43
C ASN A 136 -18.66 -3.32 -2.20
N GLU A 137 -17.78 -3.05 -1.25
CA GLU A 137 -18.07 -2.23 -0.06
C GLU A 137 -17.44 -0.82 -0.16
N THR A 138 -16.70 -0.52 -1.24
CA THR A 138 -16.19 0.84 -1.49
C THR A 138 -17.33 1.82 -1.76
N GLY A 139 -17.36 2.95 -1.05
CA GLY A 139 -18.35 4.00 -1.25
C GLY A 139 -18.33 4.58 -2.67
N SER A 140 -19.46 5.15 -3.12
CA SER A 140 -19.60 5.67 -4.49
C SER A 140 -18.63 6.81 -4.81
N GLU A 141 -18.33 7.66 -3.83
CA GLU A 141 -17.36 8.76 -3.98
C GLU A 141 -15.95 8.22 -4.21
N MET A 142 -15.46 7.32 -3.34
CA MET A 142 -14.16 6.67 -3.49
C MET A 142 -14.09 5.82 -4.78
N SER A 143 -15.18 5.20 -5.20
CA SER A 143 -15.24 4.49 -6.48
C SER A 143 -15.00 5.43 -7.66
N GLY A 144 -15.57 6.65 -7.62
CA GLY A 144 -15.31 7.70 -8.60
C GLY A 144 -13.87 8.21 -8.58
N VAL A 145 -13.30 8.39 -7.38
CA VAL A 145 -11.87 8.70 -7.18
C VAL A 145 -10.99 7.65 -7.86
N VAL A 146 -11.24 6.37 -7.60
CA VAL A 146 -10.46 5.25 -8.17
C VAL A 146 -10.57 5.21 -9.68
N GLU A 147 -11.78 5.29 -10.25
CA GLU A 147 -11.97 5.25 -11.70
C GLU A 147 -11.22 6.39 -12.40
N GLN A 148 -11.33 7.60 -11.85
CA GLN A 148 -10.71 8.79 -12.39
C GLN A 148 -9.17 8.74 -12.23
N TYR A 149 -8.70 8.28 -11.07
CA TYR A 149 -7.28 8.08 -10.79
C TYR A 149 -6.63 7.08 -11.76
N LEU A 150 -7.29 5.96 -12.08
CA LEU A 150 -6.75 4.94 -12.99
C LEU A 150 -6.56 5.46 -14.43
N LYS A 151 -7.37 6.45 -14.86
CA LYS A 151 -7.16 7.14 -16.16
C LYS A 151 -5.85 7.93 -16.15
N GLY A 152 -5.59 8.67 -15.07
CA GLY A 152 -4.33 9.40 -14.88
C GLY A 152 -3.12 8.47 -14.79
N LEU A 153 -3.25 7.36 -14.05
CA LEU A 153 -2.19 6.35 -13.94
C LEU A 153 -1.84 5.75 -15.30
N LYS A 154 -2.83 5.46 -16.13
CA LYS A 154 -2.62 4.94 -17.48
C LYS A 154 -1.86 5.94 -18.36
N LEU A 155 -2.24 7.21 -18.35
CA LEU A 155 -1.54 8.27 -19.09
C LEU A 155 -0.11 8.47 -18.60
N TYR A 156 0.11 8.39 -17.28
CA TYR A 156 1.45 8.45 -16.69
C TYR A 156 2.35 7.31 -17.20
N GLN A 157 1.83 6.08 -17.24
CA GLN A 157 2.54 4.91 -17.77
C GLN A 157 2.87 5.05 -19.26
N ASP A 158 1.97 5.67 -20.02
CA ASP A 158 2.15 5.99 -21.44
C ASP A 158 3.03 7.24 -21.67
N ARG A 159 3.63 7.80 -20.60
CA ARG A 159 4.46 9.02 -20.58
C ARG A 159 3.76 10.29 -21.06
N ASN A 160 2.43 10.30 -21.09
CA ASN A 160 1.64 11.48 -21.35
C ASN A 160 1.42 12.26 -20.05
N PHE A 161 2.51 12.83 -19.51
CA PHE A 161 2.51 13.48 -18.19
C PHE A 161 1.59 14.71 -18.11
N ALA A 162 1.47 15.46 -19.21
CA ALA A 162 0.62 16.66 -19.24
C ALA A 162 -0.87 16.30 -19.10
N ASP A 163 -1.34 15.25 -19.80
CA ASP A 163 -2.73 14.82 -19.65
C ASP A 163 -2.93 14.00 -18.37
N ALA A 164 -1.91 13.27 -17.90
CA ALA A 164 -1.96 12.59 -16.61
C ALA A 164 -2.24 13.58 -15.47
N VAL A 165 -1.54 14.73 -15.44
CA VAL A 165 -1.80 15.80 -14.44
C VAL A 165 -3.26 16.23 -14.45
N LYS A 166 -3.85 16.47 -15.63
CA LYS A 166 -5.27 16.88 -15.74
C LYS A 166 -6.21 15.83 -15.16
N GLU A 167 -5.94 14.54 -15.41
CA GLU A 167 -6.77 13.47 -14.86
C GLU A 167 -6.63 13.34 -13.35
N PHE A 168 -5.43 13.56 -12.79
CA PHE A 168 -5.23 13.59 -11.33
C PHE A 168 -5.81 14.85 -10.68
N GLU A 169 -5.76 16.01 -11.32
CA GLU A 169 -6.42 17.23 -10.82
C GLU A 169 -7.95 17.04 -10.72
N LYS A 170 -8.56 16.34 -11.68
CA LYS A 170 -9.98 15.93 -11.58
C LYS A 170 -10.25 15.00 -10.40
N VAL A 171 -9.29 14.17 -9.98
CA VAL A 171 -9.43 13.40 -8.74
C VAL A 171 -9.44 14.35 -7.55
N LEU A 172 -8.56 15.35 -7.54
CA LEU A 172 -8.45 16.34 -6.46
C LEU A 172 -9.67 17.28 -6.36
N ASP A 173 -10.44 17.42 -7.44
CA ASP A 173 -11.75 18.07 -7.41
C ASP A 173 -12.79 17.25 -6.62
N ILE A 174 -12.63 15.91 -6.56
CA ILE A 174 -13.48 14.98 -5.80
C ILE A 174 -12.96 14.84 -4.37
N ASP A 175 -11.67 14.51 -4.22
CA ASP A 175 -10.98 14.36 -2.93
C ASP A 175 -9.67 15.14 -2.95
N GLN A 176 -9.69 16.33 -2.34
CA GLN A 176 -8.55 17.25 -2.27
C GLN A 176 -7.35 16.68 -1.50
N GLU A 177 -7.57 15.68 -0.64
CA GLU A 177 -6.53 15.07 0.17
C GLU A 177 -6.02 13.74 -0.40
N ASP A 178 -6.52 13.32 -1.58
CA ASP A 178 -6.14 12.04 -2.19
C ASP A 178 -4.62 11.96 -2.39
N GLY A 179 -3.99 11.17 -1.53
CA GLY A 179 -2.55 11.05 -1.43
C GLY A 179 -1.87 10.61 -2.72
N PRO A 180 -2.33 9.51 -3.36
CA PRO A 180 -1.76 9.04 -4.62
C PRO A 180 -1.84 10.10 -5.72
N SER A 181 -2.99 10.77 -5.91
CA SER A 181 -3.12 11.81 -6.94
C SER A 181 -2.17 12.98 -6.70
N LEU A 182 -2.05 13.46 -5.46
CA LEU A 182 -1.07 14.51 -5.10
C LEU A 182 0.37 14.09 -5.43
N THR A 183 0.72 12.82 -5.14
CA THR A 183 2.04 12.28 -5.46
C THR A 183 2.29 12.26 -6.97
N TYR A 184 1.31 11.87 -7.77
CA TYR A 184 1.46 11.83 -9.22
C TYR A 184 1.45 13.22 -9.87
N VAL A 185 0.66 14.18 -9.39
CA VAL A 185 0.72 15.58 -9.87
C VAL A 185 2.13 16.12 -9.69
N LYS A 186 2.70 15.99 -8.49
CA LYS A 186 4.08 16.42 -8.21
C LYS A 186 5.08 15.72 -9.12
N ARG A 187 4.97 14.39 -9.26
CA ARG A 187 5.91 13.59 -10.05
C ARG A 187 5.84 13.93 -11.54
N CYS A 188 4.64 14.07 -12.10
CA CYS A 188 4.45 14.47 -13.49
C CYS A 188 5.00 15.87 -13.76
N GLY A 189 4.84 16.82 -12.82
CA GLY A 189 5.44 18.14 -12.91
C GLY A 189 6.97 18.08 -13.08
N VAL A 190 7.65 17.27 -12.26
CA VAL A 190 9.09 17.02 -12.41
C VAL A 190 9.43 16.43 -13.77
N PHE A 191 8.65 15.48 -14.26
CA PHE A 191 8.90 14.83 -15.56
C PHE A 191 8.56 15.69 -16.78
N LEU A 192 7.74 16.73 -16.63
CA LEU A 192 7.53 17.72 -17.68
C LEU A 192 8.75 18.64 -17.84
N GLU A 193 9.41 18.99 -16.73
CA GLU A 193 10.64 19.80 -16.75
C GLU A 193 11.89 18.97 -17.08
N THR A 194 11.96 17.76 -16.52
CA THR A 194 13.07 16.82 -16.67
C THR A 194 12.54 15.44 -17.03
N PRO A 195 12.29 15.19 -18.34
CA PRO A 195 11.76 13.91 -18.80
C PRO A 195 12.64 12.74 -18.40
N PRO A 196 12.06 11.58 -18.03
CA PRO A 196 12.84 10.40 -17.71
C PRO A 196 13.58 9.88 -18.95
N GLU A 197 14.63 9.09 -18.71
CA GLU A 197 15.44 8.50 -19.78
C GLU A 197 14.60 7.64 -20.73
N LYS A 198 15.07 7.46 -21.97
CA LYS A 198 14.29 6.76 -23.01
C LYS A 198 13.92 5.33 -22.61
N ASP A 199 14.80 4.67 -21.86
CA ASP A 199 14.68 3.31 -21.33
C ASP A 199 14.00 3.24 -19.95
N TRP A 200 13.44 4.34 -19.44
CA TRP A 200 12.71 4.33 -18.18
C TRP A 200 11.56 3.31 -18.21
N ASP A 201 11.59 2.40 -17.26
CA ASP A 201 10.75 1.22 -17.17
C ASP A 201 9.41 1.46 -16.46
N GLY A 202 9.08 2.73 -16.19
CA GLY A 202 7.86 3.10 -15.48
C GLY A 202 7.93 2.87 -13.97
N VAL A 203 9.09 2.45 -13.44
CA VAL A 203 9.25 2.08 -12.04
C VAL A 203 9.78 3.25 -11.23
N TYR A 204 9.14 3.52 -10.09
CA TYR A 204 9.63 4.51 -9.13
C TYR A 204 10.60 3.86 -8.15
N THR A 205 11.80 4.42 -8.00
CA THR A 205 12.83 3.87 -7.10
C THR A 205 12.97 4.74 -5.86
N PHE A 206 12.72 4.17 -4.69
CA PHE A 206 12.95 4.86 -3.42
C PHE A 206 14.44 4.90 -3.09
N THR A 207 14.97 6.09 -2.83
CA THR A 207 16.36 6.31 -2.41
C THR A 207 16.53 6.31 -0.89
N GLU A 208 15.44 6.42 -0.14
CA GLU A 208 15.43 6.47 1.32
C GLU A 208 14.43 5.46 1.90
N LYS A 209 14.70 4.96 3.12
CA LYS A 209 13.73 4.14 3.85
C LYS A 209 12.69 5.09 4.46
N GLY A 210 11.41 4.87 4.13
CA GLY A 210 10.29 5.71 4.54
C GLY A 210 10.19 5.93 6.04
#